data_AF-A0A1M4Y0W8-F1
#
_entry.id   AF-A0A1M4Y0W8-F1
#
_cell.length_a   1.000
_cell.length_b   1.000
_cell.length_c   1.000
_cell.angle_alpha   90.00
_cell.angle_beta   90.00
_cell.angle_gamma   90.00
#
_symmetry.space_group_name_H-M   'P 1'
#
loop_
_entity.id
_entity.type
_entity.pdbx_description
1 polymer ?
#
loop_
_entity_poly.entity_id
_entity_poly.type
_entity_poly.pdbx_seq_one_letter_code
_entity_poly.pdbx_strand_id
1 'polypeptide(L)'
;MSQTVPFEYQGQPVQFTTAGWINATEIAKRFGRRPNDWILLPSTKEYLDALDRHWSGDTSKSGNGFNGFVRTQRGGSQQGTWLHPKLAVAFARWLDVDFAVWCDLHIDSLLRGEISARQQFDKACQALDDRRGLASAQGRGLAQWRHEKQPLEARVEYWRRELQLSLPLHGADEAHSRLQA
;
A
#
# COMPACT_ATOMS: atom_id res chain seq x y z
N MET A 1 5.26 10.70 -12.42
CA MET A 1 5.82 11.19 -11.15
C MET A 1 5.25 10.33 -10.04
N SER A 2 6.05 9.43 -9.47
CA SER A 2 5.62 8.50 -8.43
C SER A 2 5.68 9.20 -7.07
N GLN A 3 4.51 9.48 -6.48
CA GLN A 3 4.44 10.11 -5.16
C GLN A 3 4.74 9.06 -4.09
N THR A 4 5.94 9.10 -3.51
CA THR A 4 6.26 8.38 -2.28
C THR A 4 5.77 9.24 -1.11
N VAL A 5 4.75 8.79 -0.39
CA VAL A 5 4.36 9.41 0.89
C VAL A 5 5.52 9.18 1.87
N PRO A 6 6.24 10.23 2.31
CA PRO A 6 7.34 10.05 3.23
C PRO A 6 6.75 9.83 4.63
N PHE A 7 6.76 8.58 5.10
CA PHE A 7 6.46 8.28 6.49
C PHE A 7 7.74 8.42 7.32
N GLU A 8 7.72 9.28 8.33
CA GLU A 8 8.88 9.56 9.19
C GLU A 8 8.74 8.84 10.54
N TYR A 9 9.71 7.98 10.86
CA TYR A 9 9.85 7.42 12.20
C TYR A 9 10.99 8.14 12.90
N GLN A 10 10.72 8.75 14.06
CA GLN A 10 11.70 9.53 14.84
C GLN A 10 12.43 10.61 14.02
N GLY A 11 11.70 11.30 13.14
CA GLY A 11 12.25 12.36 12.26
C GLY A 11 13.16 11.84 11.15
N GLN A 12 13.09 10.54 10.82
CA GLN A 12 13.85 9.94 9.74
C GLN A 12 12.91 9.26 8.73
N PRO A 13 12.98 9.60 7.43
CA PRO A 13 12.08 9.05 6.43
C PRO A 13 12.36 7.55 6.20
N VAL A 14 11.30 6.76 6.08
CA VAL A 14 11.36 5.37 5.60
C VAL A 14 11.20 5.40 4.08
N GLN A 15 12.22 4.94 3.35
CA GLN A 15 12.24 5.00 1.89
C GLN A 15 11.62 3.74 1.27
N PHE A 16 10.75 3.94 0.29
CA PHE A 16 10.14 2.90 -0.53
C PHE A 16 10.48 3.15 -2.00
N THR A 17 10.70 2.08 -2.77
CA THR A 17 10.73 2.20 -4.23
C THR A 17 9.31 2.39 -4.78
N THR A 18 9.17 2.75 -6.06
CA THR A 18 7.88 2.82 -6.76
C THR A 18 7.11 1.49 -6.71
N ALA A 19 7.82 0.35 -6.62
CA ALA A 19 7.24 -0.98 -6.48
C ALA A 19 7.00 -1.38 -5.01
N GLY A 20 7.16 -0.46 -4.06
CA GLY A 20 6.96 -0.67 -2.62
C GLY A 20 8.07 -1.45 -1.92
N TRP A 21 9.21 -1.69 -2.56
CA TRP A 21 10.34 -2.38 -1.93
C TRP A 21 11.02 -1.48 -0.91
N ILE A 22 11.40 -2.05 0.23
CA ILE A 22 12.10 -1.33 1.31
C ILE A 22 13.60 -1.62 1.27
N ASN A 23 14.42 -0.58 1.48
CA ASN A 23 15.86 -0.76 1.67
C ASN A 23 16.12 -1.19 3.12
N ALA A 24 16.22 -2.50 3.34
CA ALA A 24 16.43 -3.05 4.66
C ALA A 24 17.81 -2.72 5.24
N THR A 25 18.83 -2.54 4.39
CA THR A 25 20.17 -2.15 4.85
C THR A 25 20.14 -0.77 5.51
N GLU A 26 19.52 0.21 4.86
CA GLU A 26 19.40 1.57 5.42
C GLU A 26 18.56 1.60 6.70
N ILE A 27 17.47 0.84 6.75
CA ILE A 27 16.63 0.75 7.95
C ILE A 27 17.39 0.07 9.09
N ALA A 28 17.97 -1.11 8.86
CA ALA A 28 18.66 -1.89 9.91
C ALA A 28 19.86 -1.16 10.51
N LYS A 29 20.57 -0.36 9.68
CA LYS A 29 21.71 0.44 10.12
C LYS A 29 21.35 1.39 11.27
N ARG A 30 20.12 1.92 11.29
CA ARG A 30 19.62 2.80 12.36
C ARG A 30 19.51 2.09 13.71
N PHE A 31 19.27 0.79 13.67
CA PHE A 31 19.14 -0.07 14.86
C PHE A 31 20.43 -0.85 15.16
N GLY A 32 21.54 -0.56 14.47
CA GLY A 32 22.80 -1.28 14.64
C GLY A 32 22.76 -2.76 14.23
N ARG A 33 21.80 -3.14 13.38
CA ARG A 33 21.55 -4.52 12.96
C ARG A 33 21.90 -4.74 11.49
N ARG A 34 22.02 -6.01 11.07
CA ARG A 34 22.20 -6.37 9.64
C ARG A 34 21.00 -7.17 9.14
N PRO A 35 20.45 -6.87 7.95
CA PRO A 35 19.31 -7.62 7.41
C PRO A 35 19.59 -9.12 7.28
N ASN A 36 20.84 -9.49 7.00
CA ASN A 36 21.27 -10.88 6.89
C ASN A 36 21.04 -11.67 8.19
N ASP A 37 21.17 -11.03 9.36
CA ASP A 37 20.97 -11.71 10.65
C ASP A 37 19.51 -12.13 10.82
N TRP A 38 18.57 -11.29 10.37
CA TRP A 38 17.14 -11.60 10.38
C TRP A 38 16.77 -12.68 9.35
N ILE A 39 17.28 -12.54 8.14
CA ILE A 39 17.05 -13.45 7.00
C ILE A 39 17.49 -14.88 7.33
N LEU A 40 18.55 -15.04 8.12
CA LEU A 40 19.09 -16.35 8.48
C LEU A 40 18.35 -17.03 9.64
N LEU A 41 17.49 -16.33 10.38
CA LEU A 41 16.74 -16.91 11.48
C LEU A 41 15.84 -18.06 10.99
N PRO A 42 15.75 -19.19 11.73
CA PRO A 42 14.84 -20.28 11.39
C PRO A 42 13.40 -19.82 11.22
N SER A 43 12.91 -18.97 12.14
CA SER A 43 11.57 -18.40 12.09
C SER A 43 11.30 -17.54 10.85
N THR A 44 12.30 -16.80 10.37
CA THR A 44 12.17 -15.99 9.14
C THR A 44 12.10 -16.89 7.91
N LYS A 45 12.86 -17.99 7.88
CA LYS A 45 12.79 -18.98 6.79
C LYS A 45 11.41 -19.65 6.77
N GLU A 46 10.92 -20.10 7.92
CA GLU A 46 9.57 -20.66 8.06
C GLU A 46 8.49 -19.66 7.61
N TYR A 47 8.64 -18.38 7.95
CA TYR A 47 7.74 -17.32 7.51
C TYR A 47 7.78 -17.11 5.99
N LEU A 48 8.97 -17.11 5.38
CA LEU A 48 9.14 -16.98 3.93
C LEU A 48 8.54 -18.16 3.17
N ASP A 49 8.74 -19.39 3.67
CA ASP A 49 8.15 -20.59 3.09
C ASP A 49 6.61 -20.57 3.20
N ALA A 50 6.07 -20.08 4.33
CA ALA A 50 4.64 -19.86 4.46
C ALA A 50 4.12 -18.78 3.49
N LEU A 51 4.87 -17.69 3.34
CA LEU A 51 4.52 -16.60 2.45
C LEU A 51 4.49 -17.06 0.98
N ASP A 52 5.49 -17.84 0.55
CA ASP A 52 5.55 -18.37 -0.82
C ASP A 52 4.36 -19.29 -1.12
N ARG A 53 4.03 -20.22 -0.19
CA ARG A 53 2.86 -21.11 -0.33
C ARG A 53 1.55 -20.34 -0.56
N HIS A 54 1.36 -19.23 0.14
CA HIS A 54 0.15 -18.42 0.00
C HIS A 54 0.16 -17.50 -1.24
N TRP A 55 1.33 -17.15 -1.76
CA TRP A 55 1.47 -16.24 -2.88
C TRP A 55 1.50 -16.94 -4.24
N SER A 56 2.27 -18.03 -4.34
CA SER A 56 2.53 -18.74 -5.60
C SER A 56 1.54 -19.88 -5.85
N GLY A 57 0.73 -20.28 -4.86
CA GLY A 57 -0.23 -21.38 -4.97
C GLY A 57 0.40 -22.79 -4.99
N ASP A 58 1.72 -22.87 -5.17
CA ASP A 58 2.55 -24.06 -5.02
C ASP A 58 3.85 -23.67 -4.30
N THR A 59 4.45 -24.61 -3.56
CA THR A 59 5.77 -24.37 -2.94
C THR A 59 6.79 -24.41 -4.06
N SER A 60 7.29 -23.24 -4.46
CA SER A 60 8.24 -23.19 -5.56
C SER A 60 9.53 -23.92 -5.15
N LYS A 61 9.83 -25.05 -5.82
CA LYS A 61 10.95 -25.98 -5.52
C LYS A 61 12.35 -25.41 -5.78
N SER A 62 12.55 -24.11 -5.56
CA SER A 62 13.87 -23.50 -5.58
C SER A 62 14.48 -23.66 -4.20
N GLY A 63 15.57 -24.42 -4.09
CA GLY A 63 16.27 -24.69 -2.83
C GLY A 63 16.85 -23.45 -2.10
N ASN A 64 16.51 -22.24 -2.54
CA ASN A 64 16.76 -20.99 -1.84
C ASN A 64 15.40 -20.35 -1.52
N GLY A 65 14.95 -20.47 -0.27
CA GLY A 65 13.66 -19.95 0.26
C GLY A 65 13.47 -18.43 0.24
N PHE A 66 14.10 -17.72 -0.70
CA PHE A 66 14.01 -16.27 -0.88
C PHE A 66 13.25 -15.86 -2.14
N ASN A 67 12.58 -16.81 -2.81
CA ASN A 67 11.95 -16.64 -4.13
C ASN A 67 11.23 -15.30 -4.27
N GLY A 68 11.89 -14.36 -4.94
CA GLY A 68 11.33 -13.06 -5.30
C GLY A 68 11.03 -12.09 -4.15
N PHE A 69 11.18 -12.46 -2.87
CA PHE A 69 10.85 -11.59 -1.73
C PHE A 69 12.04 -10.83 -1.14
N VAL A 70 13.26 -11.35 -1.34
CA VAL A 70 14.50 -10.70 -0.89
C VAL A 70 15.41 -10.50 -2.09
N ARG A 71 15.91 -9.28 -2.28
CA ARG A 71 16.87 -8.94 -3.35
C ARG A 71 18.11 -8.33 -2.74
N THR A 72 19.28 -8.81 -3.12
CA THR A 72 20.54 -8.20 -2.71
C THR A 72 21.18 -7.55 -3.92
N GLN A 73 21.40 -6.25 -3.86
CA GLN A 73 22.11 -5.49 -4.88
C GLN A 73 23.49 -5.11 -4.36
N ARG A 74 24.54 -5.54 -5.08
CA ARG A 74 25.93 -5.22 -4.78
C ARG A 74 26.45 -4.21 -5.80
N GLY A 75 26.95 -3.07 -5.31
CA GLY A 75 27.46 -1.97 -6.15
C GLY A 75 26.37 -1.04 -6.71
N GLY A 76 26.77 0.18 -7.07
CA GLY A 76 25.87 1.23 -7.59
C GLY A 76 25.15 2.05 -6.52
N SER A 77 24.33 3.00 -6.95
CA SER A 77 23.61 3.94 -6.06
C SER A 77 22.48 3.30 -5.24
N GLN A 78 21.98 2.13 -5.66
CA GLN A 78 20.88 1.39 -5.01
C GLN A 78 21.40 0.15 -4.25
N GLN A 79 22.63 0.21 -3.74
CA GLN A 79 23.23 -0.90 -3.00
C GLN A 79 22.44 -1.23 -1.72
N GLY A 80 22.36 -2.52 -1.38
CA GLY A 80 21.74 -2.99 -0.15
C GLY A 80 20.91 -4.25 -0.33
N THR A 81 20.35 -4.70 0.80
CA THR A 81 19.32 -5.73 0.83
C THR A 81 17.96 -5.05 0.76
N TRP A 82 17.20 -5.42 -0.25
CA TRP A 82 15.86 -4.95 -0.51
C TRP A 82 14.86 -6.04 -0.13
N LEU A 83 13.82 -5.66 0.61
CA LEU A 83 12.76 -6.57 1.00
C LEU A 83 11.45 -6.18 0.32
N HIS A 84 10.71 -7.20 -0.08
CA HIS A 84 9.35 -7.04 -0.59
C HIS A 84 8.43 -6.44 0.49
N PRO A 85 7.46 -5.57 0.14
CA PRO A 85 6.61 -4.88 1.13
C PRO A 85 5.90 -5.81 2.12
N LYS A 86 5.55 -7.05 1.71
CA LYS A 86 4.97 -8.07 2.60
C LYS A 86 5.87 -8.52 3.75
N LEU A 87 7.17 -8.23 3.67
CA LEU A 87 8.14 -8.50 4.73
C LEU A 87 8.35 -7.31 5.66
N ALA A 88 7.83 -6.12 5.33
CA ALA A 88 8.16 -4.88 6.04
C ALA A 88 7.80 -4.93 7.53
N VAL A 89 6.57 -5.36 7.86
CA VAL A 89 6.10 -5.43 9.24
C VAL A 89 6.82 -6.51 10.05
N ALA A 90 7.05 -7.69 9.45
CA ALA A 90 7.79 -8.77 10.10
C ALA A 90 9.25 -8.36 10.39
N PHE A 91 9.86 -7.62 9.47
CA PHE A 91 11.19 -7.07 9.64
C PHE A 91 11.24 -5.98 10.72
N ALA A 92 10.26 -5.07 10.73
CA ALA A 92 10.14 -4.04 11.77
C ALA A 92 10.06 -4.65 13.18
N ARG A 93 9.24 -5.69 13.36
CA ARG A 93 9.11 -6.46 14.63
C ARG A 93 10.41 -7.03 15.14
N TRP A 94 11.31 -7.43 14.23
CA TRP A 94 12.63 -7.94 14.63
C TRP A 94 13.61 -6.82 14.98
N LEU A 95 13.51 -5.67 14.32
CA LEU A 95 14.41 -4.54 14.55
C LEU A 95 14.19 -3.94 15.94
N ASP A 96 12.94 -3.59 16.24
CA ASP A 96 12.54 -2.87 17.44
C ASP A 96 11.01 -2.96 17.64
N VAL A 97 10.57 -3.12 18.89
CA VAL A 97 9.15 -3.32 19.20
C VAL A 97 8.36 -2.03 19.01
N ASP A 98 8.90 -0.88 19.42
CA ASP A 98 8.22 0.41 19.26
C ASP A 98 8.10 0.80 17.78
N PHE A 99 9.13 0.50 16.99
CA PHE A 99 9.08 0.69 15.54
C PHE A 99 7.98 -0.15 14.88
N ALA A 100 7.81 -1.40 15.33
CA ALA A 100 6.75 -2.25 14.82
C ALA A 100 5.35 -1.75 15.18
N VAL A 101 5.15 -1.31 16.42
CA VAL A 101 3.87 -0.71 16.85
C VAL A 101 3.58 0.55 16.04
N TRP A 102 4.58 1.39 15.80
CA TRP A 102 4.43 2.57 14.96
C TRP A 102 4.01 2.22 13.52
N CYS A 103 4.60 1.18 12.92
CA CYS A 103 4.19 0.68 11.60
C CYS A 103 2.74 0.17 11.62
N ASP A 104 2.36 -0.62 12.62
CA ASP A 104 1.00 -1.18 12.73
C ASP A 104 -0.05 -0.05 12.90
N LEU A 105 0.25 1.00 13.68
CA LEU A 105 -0.61 2.18 13.83
C LEU A 105 -0.72 3.00 12.54
N HIS A 106 0.35 3.12 11.76
CA HIS A 106 0.30 3.79 10.45
C HIS A 106 -0.57 3.01 9.46
N ILE A 107 -0.45 1.69 9.42
CA ILE A 107 -1.29 0.83 8.60
C ILE A 107 -2.76 0.97 9.03
N ASP A 108 -3.05 0.94 10.33
CA ASP A 108 -4.41 1.13 10.85
C ASP A 108 -4.98 2.52 10.47
N SER A 109 -4.18 3.59 10.57
CA SER A 109 -4.59 4.93 10.14
C SER A 109 -4.91 4.99 8.65
N LEU A 110 -4.11 4.34 7.80
CA LEU A 110 -4.36 4.27 6.36
C LEU A 110 -5.66 3.52 6.06
N LEU A 111 -5.85 2.35 6.68
CA LEU A 111 -7.05 1.53 6.53
C LEU A 111 -8.32 2.29 6.98
N ARG A 112 -8.27 2.96 8.14
CA ARG A 112 -9.41 3.75 8.65
C ARG A 112 -9.68 4.97 7.78
N GLY A 113 -8.63 5.65 7.32
CA GLY A 113 -8.73 6.77 6.38
C GLY A 113 -9.44 6.36 5.09
N GLU A 114 -9.00 5.26 4.47
CA GLU A 114 -9.64 4.68 3.27
C GLU A 114 -11.10 4.29 3.49
N ILE A 115 -11.41 3.63 4.61
CA ILE A 115 -12.79 3.28 4.97
C ILE A 115 -13.65 4.54 5.09
N SER A 116 -13.14 5.59 5.72
CA SER A 116 -13.87 6.85 5.89
C SER A 116 -14.12 7.58 4.57
N ALA A 117 -13.11 7.65 3.70
CA ALA A 117 -13.22 8.24 2.37
C ALA A 117 -14.21 7.48 1.48
N ARG A 118 -14.20 6.14 1.55
CA ARG A 118 -15.15 5.30 0.80
C ARG A 118 -16.59 5.52 1.25
N GLN A 119 -16.81 5.59 2.56
CA GLN A 119 -18.14 5.92 3.11
C GLN A 119 -18.62 7.30 2.66
N GLN A 120 -17.73 8.29 2.60
CA GLN A 120 -18.08 9.63 2.13
C GLN A 120 -18.39 9.67 0.63
N PHE A 121 -17.67 8.89 -0.18
CA PHE A 121 -17.98 8.68 -1.59
C PHE A 121 -19.36 8.04 -1.78
N ASP A 122 -19.65 6.95 -1.06
CA ASP A 122 -20.94 6.24 -1.16
C ASP A 122 -22.11 7.16 -0.79
N LYS A 123 -21.97 7.94 0.29
CA LYS A 123 -22.96 8.97 0.67
C LYS A 123 -23.14 10.06 -0.39
N ALA A 124 -22.05 10.48 -1.05
CA ALA A 124 -22.13 11.47 -2.11
C ALA A 124 -22.89 10.94 -3.34
N CYS A 125 -22.64 9.68 -3.72
CA CYS A 125 -23.36 8.99 -4.80
C CYS A 125 -24.86 8.83 -4.48
N GLN A 126 -25.19 8.34 -3.28
CA GLN A 126 -26.58 8.20 -2.83
C GLN A 126 -27.33 9.53 -2.86
N ALA A 127 -26.71 10.61 -2.35
CA ALA A 127 -27.34 11.93 -2.36
C ALA A 127 -27.60 12.47 -3.79
N LEU A 128 -26.74 12.14 -4.76
CA LEU A 128 -26.94 12.49 -6.16
C LEU A 128 -28.10 11.68 -6.78
N ASP A 129 -28.13 10.37 -6.53
CA ASP A 129 -29.16 9.47 -7.06
C ASP A 129 -30.54 9.77 -6.47
N ASP A 130 -30.63 10.01 -5.17
CA ASP A 130 -31.88 10.40 -4.48
C ASP A 130 -32.43 11.70 -5.07
N ARG A 131 -31.56 12.71 -5.28
CA ARG A 131 -31.97 14.00 -5.85
C ARG A 131 -32.38 13.87 -7.31
N ARG A 132 -31.70 13.02 -8.09
CA ARG A 132 -32.09 12.69 -9.46
C ARG A 132 -33.45 12.00 -9.50
N GLY A 133 -33.71 11.06 -8.59
CA GLY A 133 -35.00 10.37 -8.46
C GLY A 133 -36.14 11.32 -8.12
N LEU A 134 -35.94 12.21 -7.14
CA LEU A 134 -36.92 13.22 -6.75
C LEU A 134 -37.23 14.23 -7.86
N ALA A 135 -36.20 14.68 -8.59
CA ALA A 135 -36.36 15.57 -9.75
C ALA A 135 -37.11 14.90 -10.91
N SER A 136 -36.94 13.57 -11.08
CA SER A 136 -37.68 12.78 -12.07
C SER A 136 -39.15 12.55 -11.66
N ALA A 137 -39.44 12.53 -10.36
CA ALA A 137 -40.79 12.28 -9.83
C ALA A 137 -41.67 13.55 -9.73
N GLN A 138 -41.06 14.74 -9.61
CA GLN A 138 -41.80 16.00 -9.45
C GLN A 138 -41.39 17.04 -10.50
N GLY A 139 -42.32 17.44 -11.38
CA GLY A 139 -42.07 18.43 -12.45
C GLY A 139 -41.59 19.81 -11.97
N ARG A 140 -41.89 20.21 -10.72
CA ARG A 140 -41.35 21.43 -10.07
C ARG A 140 -39.89 21.27 -9.58
N GLY A 141 -39.42 20.03 -9.39
CA GLY A 141 -38.06 19.72 -8.93
C GLY A 141 -36.99 19.89 -10.00
N LEU A 142 -37.34 19.93 -11.29
CA LEU A 142 -36.40 20.10 -12.40
C LEU A 142 -35.68 21.45 -12.39
N ALA A 143 -36.33 22.52 -11.92
CA ALA A 143 -35.74 23.85 -11.81
C ALA A 143 -34.70 23.93 -10.66
N GLN A 144 -35.02 23.35 -9.49
CA GLN A 144 -34.09 23.26 -8.36
C GLN A 144 -32.92 22.31 -8.67
N TRP A 145 -33.20 21.18 -9.33
CA TRP A 145 -32.19 20.22 -9.77
C TRP A 145 -31.10 20.85 -10.63
N ARG A 146 -31.43 21.80 -11.52
CA ARG A 146 -30.42 22.50 -12.34
C ARG A 146 -29.35 23.19 -11.50
N HIS A 147 -29.72 23.75 -10.35
CA HIS A 147 -28.78 24.43 -9.45
C HIS A 147 -28.10 23.47 -8.47
N GLU A 148 -28.78 22.42 -8.04
CA GLU A 148 -28.26 21.45 -7.07
C GLU A 148 -27.42 20.32 -7.69
N LYS A 149 -27.58 20.04 -8.99
CA LYS A 149 -26.86 18.96 -9.70
C LYS A 149 -25.35 19.18 -9.69
N GLN A 150 -24.90 20.36 -10.09
CA GLN A 150 -23.48 20.71 -10.22
C GLN A 150 -22.69 20.53 -8.91
N PRO A 151 -23.13 21.01 -7.73
CA PRO A 151 -22.41 20.79 -6.49
C PRO A 151 -22.42 19.33 -6.03
N LEU A 152 -23.47 18.55 -6.35
CA LEU A 152 -23.51 17.12 -6.03
C LEU A 152 -22.53 16.31 -6.90
N GLU A 153 -22.48 16.60 -8.20
CA GLU A 153 -21.51 16.01 -9.13
C GLU A 153 -20.08 16.36 -8.72
N ALA A 154 -19.81 17.63 -8.39
CA ALA A 154 -18.50 18.07 -7.91
C ALA A 154 -18.09 17.35 -6.62
N ARG A 155 -19.03 17.08 -5.71
CA ARG A 155 -18.76 16.35 -4.46
C ARG A 155 -18.45 14.87 -4.71
N VAL A 156 -19.13 14.23 -5.66
CA VAL A 156 -18.82 12.85 -6.10
C VAL A 156 -17.45 12.80 -6.76
N GLU A 157 -17.13 13.75 -7.64
CA GLU A 157 -15.82 13.83 -8.29
C GLU A 157 -14.69 14.09 -7.31
N TYR A 158 -14.91 14.93 -6.31
CA TYR A 158 -13.95 15.19 -5.23
C TYR A 158 -13.59 13.90 -4.49
N TRP A 159 -14.59 13.20 -3.96
CA TRP A 159 -14.34 11.94 -3.23
C TRP A 159 -13.80 10.83 -4.14
N ARG A 160 -14.17 10.82 -5.43
CA ARG A 160 -13.57 9.91 -6.42
C ARG A 160 -12.07 10.14 -6.58
N ARG A 161 -11.65 11.41 -6.70
CA ARG A 161 -10.23 11.77 -6.83
C ARG A 161 -9.47 11.45 -5.55
N GLU A 162 -10.04 11.72 -4.39
CA GLU A 162 -9.43 11.41 -3.09
C GLU A 162 -9.19 9.90 -2.93
N LEU A 163 -10.17 9.06 -3.28
CA LEU A 163 -10.03 7.59 -3.28
C LEU A 163 -9.00 7.07 -4.29
N GLN A 164 -8.81 7.77 -5.41
CA GLN A 164 -7.77 7.43 -6.39
C GLN A 164 -6.36 7.84 -5.91
N LEU A 165 -6.25 8.87 -5.06
CA LEU A 165 -4.99 9.33 -4.49
C LEU A 165 -4.52 8.47 -3.32
N SER A 166 -5.43 7.94 -2.50
CA SER A 166 -5.10 6.99 -1.44
C SER A 166 -4.68 5.61 -1.97
N LEU A 167 -4.93 5.33 -3.25
CA LEU A 167 -4.82 4.01 -3.83
C LEU A 167 -4.05 4.04 -5.17
N PRO A 168 -2.71 3.95 -5.20
CA PRO A 168 -2.03 3.55 -6.41
C PRO A 168 -2.21 2.03 -6.57
N LEU A 169 -3.41 1.55 -6.92
CA LEU A 169 -3.54 0.22 -7.53
C LEU A 169 -3.02 0.29 -8.97
N HIS A 170 -1.69 0.42 -9.09
CA HIS A 170 -0.93 0.06 -10.27
C HIS A 170 0.10 -0.96 -9.82
N GLY A 171 -0.30 -2.23 -9.78
CA GLY A 171 0.59 -3.30 -9.32
C GLY A 171 0.12 -4.72 -9.60
N ALA A 172 -1.04 -4.92 -10.22
CA ALA A 172 -1.50 -6.27 -10.58
C ALA A 172 -1.21 -6.66 -12.04
N ASP A 173 -1.03 -5.70 -12.97
CA ASP A 173 -0.89 -6.02 -14.40
C ASP A 173 0.54 -6.01 -14.97
N GLU A 174 1.55 -5.50 -14.25
CA GLU A 174 2.93 -5.45 -14.78
C GLU A 174 3.81 -6.67 -14.42
N ALA A 175 3.35 -7.57 -13.54
CA ALA A 175 4.15 -8.72 -13.12
C ALA A 175 4.21 -9.85 -14.18
N HIS A 176 3.35 -9.85 -15.19
CA HIS A 176 3.33 -10.90 -16.22
C HIS A 176 4.12 -10.59 -17.50
N SER A 177 4.61 -9.35 -17.69
CA SER A 177 5.20 -8.92 -18.98
C SER A 177 6.74 -8.91 -19.01
N ARG A 178 7.43 -9.36 -17.95
CA ARG A 178 8.91 -9.34 -17.90
C ARG A 178 9.58 -10.70 -17.62
N LEU A 179 8.92 -11.79 -18.00
CA LEU A 179 9.52 -13.14 -18.03
C LEU A 179 9.56 -13.77 -19.43
N GLN A 180 9.39 -12.97 -20.49
CA GLN A 180 9.71 -13.36 -21.86
C GLN A 180 10.58 -12.29 -22.53
N ALA A 181 11.86 -12.22 -22.13
CA ALA A 181 12.94 -11.64 -22.92
C ALA A 181 14.28 -12.25 -22.46
#